data_AF-A0A1R3T528-F1
#
_entry.id   AF-A0A1R3T528-F1
#
_cell.length_a   1.000
_cell.length_b   1.000
_cell.length_c   1.000
_cell.angle_alpha   90.00
_cell.angle_beta   90.00
_cell.angle_gamma   90.00
#
_symmetry.space_group_name_H-M   'P 1'
#
loop_
_entity.id
_entity.type
_entity.pdbx_description
1 polymer ?
#
loop_
_entity_poly.entity_id
_entity_poly.type
_entity_poly.pdbx_seq_one_letter_code
_entity_poly.pdbx_strand_id
1 'polypeptide(L)'
;MDELYTRISKSTKHVLYQYMKDNDISLLNYNFNYFFQHCIQKCQIQVISHHFSNHKIEGLTVVDELGTSFSYERDNPKVKQNFTLCHELGHFILKHDGNYFAESIDNQENLLEREANIFSAVVLMPDIVLLSKIYYSCETFHQIQNSLEVSKQALFFRLLDFLREYYSGKDNEIKQAVETYIEGNNASIYRLFHDIREQIIEEFHQFQPSLINQVKQRVRKVGFVTSQECPGLLNQDNWKAIKEENINLKTWLVYNKGKSIAYVWDKEKFSDEEARKKAELQLLLM
;
A
#
# COMPACT_ATOMS: atom_id res chain seq x y z
N MET A 1 -16.08 0.47 -19.60
CA MET A 1 -15.34 0.52 -18.32
C MET A 1 -15.69 -0.75 -17.56
N ASP A 2 -14.72 -1.56 -17.18
CA ASP A 2 -14.98 -2.78 -16.40
C ASP A 2 -15.29 -2.36 -14.94
N GLU A 3 -16.56 -2.38 -14.57
CA GLU A 3 -17.05 -2.00 -13.23
C GLU A 3 -16.33 -2.81 -12.13
N LEU A 4 -15.95 -4.05 -12.42
CA LEU A 4 -15.19 -4.92 -11.52
C LEU A 4 -13.82 -4.33 -11.23
N TYR A 5 -13.09 -3.95 -12.28
CA TYR A 5 -11.74 -3.39 -12.16
C TYR A 5 -11.76 -2.11 -11.31
N THR A 6 -12.62 -1.16 -11.65
CA THR A 6 -12.71 0.12 -10.93
C THR A 6 -13.05 -0.09 -9.45
N ARG A 7 -13.99 -1.00 -9.15
CA ARG A 7 -14.38 -1.31 -7.77
C ARG A 7 -13.22 -1.88 -6.96
N ILE A 8 -12.56 -2.92 -7.48
CA ILE A 8 -11.47 -3.60 -6.75
C ILE A 8 -10.22 -2.74 -6.68
N SER A 9 -9.87 -2.04 -7.76
CA SER A 9 -8.76 -1.09 -7.80
C SER A 9 -8.94 -0.02 -6.71
N LYS A 10 -10.12 0.59 -6.62
CA LYS A 10 -10.43 1.60 -5.60
C LYS A 10 -10.31 1.06 -4.17
N SER A 11 -10.88 -0.12 -3.89
CA SER A 11 -10.77 -0.77 -2.58
C SER A 11 -9.32 -1.11 -2.22
N THR A 12 -8.56 -1.61 -3.19
CA THR A 12 -7.14 -1.97 -3.01
C THR A 12 -6.30 -0.73 -2.72
N LYS A 13 -6.44 0.32 -3.54
CA LYS A 13 -5.79 1.62 -3.34
C LYS A 13 -6.11 2.21 -1.99
N HIS A 14 -7.35 2.07 -1.50
CA HIS A 14 -7.72 2.60 -0.19
C HIS A 14 -6.85 2.04 0.94
N VAL A 15 -6.63 0.72 0.96
CA VAL A 15 -5.80 0.06 1.98
C VAL A 15 -4.31 0.30 1.72
N LEU A 16 -3.88 0.19 0.46
CA LEU A 16 -2.48 0.30 0.08
C LEU A 16 -1.94 1.73 0.22
N TYR A 17 -2.63 2.73 -0.31
CA TYR A 17 -2.18 4.12 -0.25
C TYR A 17 -2.19 4.65 1.18
N GLN A 18 -3.17 4.24 2.00
CA GLN A 18 -3.14 4.55 3.42
C GLN A 18 -1.87 3.98 4.09
N TYR A 19 -1.55 2.70 3.85
CA TYR A 19 -0.31 2.10 4.34
C TYR A 19 0.95 2.85 3.83
N MET A 20 0.98 3.22 2.55
CA MET A 20 2.10 3.95 1.95
C MET A 20 2.31 5.31 2.62
N LYS A 21 1.25 6.06 2.90
CA LYS A 21 1.32 7.35 3.61
C LYS A 21 1.74 7.18 5.06
N ASP A 22 1.18 6.19 5.73
CA ASP A 22 1.49 5.87 7.12
C ASP A 22 2.97 5.54 7.33
N ASN A 23 3.60 4.88 6.36
CA ASN A 23 4.97 4.38 6.45
C ASN A 23 5.97 5.18 5.61
N ASP A 24 5.56 6.31 5.02
CA ASP A 24 6.40 7.16 4.16
C ASP A 24 7.12 6.35 3.05
N ILE A 25 6.36 5.47 2.38
CA ILE A 25 6.90 4.55 1.39
C ILE A 25 7.38 5.33 0.15
N SER A 26 8.63 5.08 -0.25
CA SER A 26 9.22 5.67 -1.44
C SER A 26 8.51 5.19 -2.71
N LEU A 27 8.13 6.13 -3.59
CA LEU A 27 7.57 5.80 -4.91
C LEU A 27 8.63 5.25 -5.88
N LEU A 28 9.86 5.76 -5.79
CA LEU A 28 10.98 5.37 -6.67
C LEU A 28 11.54 4.00 -6.29
N ASN A 29 11.69 3.75 -5.00
CA ASN A 29 12.20 2.50 -4.42
C ASN A 29 11.07 1.66 -3.82
N TYR A 30 9.90 1.69 -4.47
CA TYR A 30 8.72 0.93 -4.02
C TYR A 30 9.03 -0.57 -4.00
N ASN A 31 8.63 -1.24 -2.93
CA ASN A 31 8.68 -2.70 -2.82
C ASN A 31 7.42 -3.19 -2.09
N PHE A 32 6.63 -4.03 -2.77
CA PHE A 32 5.37 -4.56 -2.25
C PHE A 32 5.56 -5.37 -0.96
N ASN A 33 6.73 -5.96 -0.74
CA ASN A 33 7.01 -6.82 0.40
C ASN A 33 6.80 -6.08 1.72
N TYR A 34 7.02 -4.77 1.80
CA TYR A 34 6.73 -4.01 3.02
C TYR A 34 5.24 -4.07 3.40
N PHE A 35 4.37 -3.81 2.41
CA PHE A 35 2.91 -3.91 2.60
C PHE A 35 2.49 -5.35 2.90
N PHE A 36 3.00 -6.30 2.13
CA PHE A 36 2.71 -7.72 2.32
C PHE A 36 3.07 -8.19 3.74
N GLN A 37 4.31 -7.96 4.19
CA GLN A 37 4.75 -8.35 5.54
C GLN A 37 3.95 -7.65 6.63
N HIS A 38 3.57 -6.39 6.44
CA HIS A 38 2.69 -5.69 7.38
C HIS A 38 1.34 -6.42 7.54
N CYS A 39 0.71 -6.82 6.44
CA CYS A 39 -0.53 -7.58 6.47
C CYS A 39 -0.34 -8.94 7.15
N ILE A 40 0.71 -9.69 6.79
CA ILE A 40 1.03 -11.00 7.38
C ILE A 40 1.18 -10.89 8.90
N GLN A 41 1.94 -9.92 9.39
CA GLN A 41 2.17 -9.72 10.82
C GLN A 41 0.90 -9.27 11.55
N LYS A 42 0.18 -8.29 10.99
CA LYS A 42 -1.04 -7.74 11.59
C LYS A 42 -2.16 -8.78 11.72
N CYS A 43 -2.26 -9.68 10.73
CA CYS A 43 -3.29 -10.70 10.67
C CYS A 43 -2.81 -12.07 11.15
N GLN A 44 -1.56 -12.19 11.63
CA GLN A 44 -0.95 -13.44 12.11
C GLN A 44 -1.02 -14.58 11.09
N ILE A 45 -0.86 -14.25 9.80
CA ILE A 45 -0.94 -15.22 8.70
C ILE A 45 0.37 -16.01 8.64
N GLN A 46 0.29 -17.33 8.46
CA GLN A 46 1.47 -18.17 8.21
C GLN A 46 1.74 -18.28 6.71
N VAL A 47 2.96 -18.04 6.27
CA VAL A 47 3.35 -18.18 4.85
C VAL A 47 4.24 -19.41 4.69
N ILE A 48 3.78 -20.40 3.92
CA ILE A 48 4.39 -21.72 3.81
C ILE A 48 4.75 -22.02 2.35
N SER A 49 6.01 -22.32 2.09
CA SER A 49 6.42 -22.76 0.76
C SER A 49 6.12 -24.25 0.57
N HIS A 50 5.41 -24.58 -0.51
CA HIS A 50 5.00 -25.94 -0.84
C HIS A 50 5.55 -26.37 -2.20
N HIS A 51 5.60 -27.68 -2.44
CA HIS A 51 5.75 -28.26 -3.78
C HIS A 51 4.50 -29.08 -4.09
N PHE A 52 3.68 -28.60 -5.02
CA PHE A 52 2.41 -29.21 -5.40
C PHE A 52 2.62 -30.21 -6.53
N SER A 53 2.55 -31.50 -6.21
CA SER A 53 2.91 -32.60 -7.11
C SER A 53 2.11 -32.69 -8.41
N ASN A 54 0.93 -32.04 -8.47
CA ASN A 54 0.05 -32.05 -9.64
C ASN A 54 0.30 -30.86 -10.60
N HIS A 55 1.22 -29.94 -10.29
CA HIS A 55 1.54 -28.73 -11.08
C HIS A 55 0.35 -27.82 -11.45
N LYS A 56 -0.83 -28.08 -10.90
CA LYS A 56 -2.07 -27.34 -11.16
C LYS A 56 -2.38 -26.28 -10.12
N ILE A 57 -1.73 -26.35 -8.97
CA ILE A 57 -1.95 -25.46 -7.83
C ILE A 57 -0.75 -24.53 -7.75
N GLU A 58 -1.02 -23.24 -7.85
CA GLU A 58 0.01 -22.20 -7.81
C GLU A 58 0.12 -21.60 -6.41
N GLY A 59 -1.03 -21.38 -5.78
CA GLY A 59 -1.21 -20.91 -4.42
C GLY A 59 -2.39 -21.58 -3.72
N LEU A 60 -2.35 -21.55 -2.39
CA LEU A 60 -3.42 -22.07 -1.56
C LEU A 60 -3.60 -21.23 -0.29
N THR A 61 -4.79 -20.71 -0.07
CA THR A 61 -5.20 -20.11 1.22
C THR A 61 -6.04 -21.08 2.02
N VAL A 62 -5.70 -21.26 3.29
CA VAL A 62 -6.48 -22.03 4.27
C VAL A 62 -6.85 -21.13 5.44
N VAL A 63 -8.13 -21.06 5.76
CA VAL A 63 -8.67 -20.34 6.93
C VAL A 63 -9.46 -21.34 7.78
N ASP A 64 -8.99 -21.62 8.99
CA ASP A 64 -9.62 -22.56 9.92
C ASP A 64 -9.61 -22.03 11.37
N GLU A 65 -10.05 -22.86 12.32
CA GLU A 65 -10.11 -22.52 13.75
C GLU A 65 -8.72 -22.25 14.37
N LEU A 66 -7.64 -22.72 13.74
CA LEU A 66 -6.26 -22.55 14.19
C LEU A 66 -5.60 -21.29 13.61
N GLY A 67 -6.12 -20.75 12.52
CA GLY A 67 -5.70 -19.46 11.97
C GLY A 67 -5.79 -19.40 10.45
N THR A 68 -4.99 -18.50 9.86
CA THR A 68 -4.89 -18.33 8.41
C THR A 68 -3.50 -18.69 7.92
N SER A 69 -3.41 -19.43 6.82
CA SER A 69 -2.15 -19.72 6.14
C SER A 69 -2.23 -19.53 4.63
N PHE A 70 -1.15 -19.02 4.05
CA PHE A 70 -0.94 -18.90 2.62
C PHE A 70 0.16 -19.85 2.19
N SER A 71 -0.06 -20.54 1.09
CA SER A 71 0.89 -21.46 0.49
C SER A 71 1.17 -21.08 -0.94
N TYR A 72 2.41 -21.31 -1.40
CA TYR A 72 2.81 -21.05 -2.78
C TYR A 72 3.78 -22.11 -3.28
N GLU A 73 3.78 -22.36 -4.58
CA GLU A 73 4.72 -23.27 -5.24
C GLU A 73 6.14 -22.70 -5.20
N ARG A 74 7.05 -23.40 -4.52
CA ARG A 74 8.43 -22.95 -4.29
C ARG A 74 9.31 -22.96 -5.53
N ASP A 75 9.01 -23.83 -6.49
CA ASP A 75 9.82 -24.00 -7.70
C ASP A 75 9.46 -22.97 -8.79
N ASN A 76 8.40 -22.19 -8.59
CA ASN A 76 8.05 -21.11 -9.49
C ASN A 76 9.11 -19.99 -9.52
N PRO A 77 9.26 -19.25 -10.63
CA PRO A 77 10.07 -18.04 -10.65
C PRO A 77 9.62 -17.02 -9.60
N LYS A 78 10.54 -16.24 -9.03
CA LYS A 78 10.23 -15.26 -7.97
C LYS A 78 9.10 -14.29 -8.33
N VAL A 79 9.10 -13.79 -9.57
CA VAL A 79 8.05 -12.88 -10.06
C VAL A 79 6.64 -13.51 -10.03
N LYS A 80 6.56 -14.84 -10.20
CA LYS A 80 5.30 -15.59 -10.12
C LYS A 80 4.92 -15.87 -8.67
N GLN A 81 5.90 -16.22 -7.82
CA GLN A 81 5.68 -16.33 -6.37
C GLN A 81 5.13 -15.02 -5.79
N ASN A 82 5.70 -13.88 -6.17
CA ASN A 82 5.25 -12.55 -5.73
C ASN A 82 3.78 -12.28 -6.11
N PHE A 83 3.40 -12.64 -7.34
CA PHE A 83 2.02 -12.49 -7.83
C PHE A 83 1.05 -13.39 -7.07
N THR A 84 1.37 -14.67 -6.91
CA THR A 84 0.56 -15.63 -6.15
C THR A 84 0.40 -15.19 -4.69
N LEU A 85 1.47 -14.77 -4.01
CA LEU A 85 1.38 -14.30 -2.62
C LEU A 85 0.45 -13.08 -2.48
N CYS A 86 0.53 -12.12 -3.41
CA CYS A 86 -0.38 -10.97 -3.41
C CYS A 86 -1.81 -11.35 -3.80
N HIS A 87 -1.98 -12.38 -4.64
CA HIS A 87 -3.29 -12.93 -5.01
C HIS A 87 -3.97 -13.59 -3.80
N GLU A 88 -3.28 -14.44 -3.05
CA GLU A 88 -3.78 -15.02 -1.80
C GLU A 88 -4.13 -13.95 -0.75
N LEU A 89 -3.28 -12.91 -0.64
CA LEU A 89 -3.59 -11.75 0.20
C LEU A 89 -4.86 -11.02 -0.29
N GLY A 90 -5.08 -10.97 -1.60
CA GLY A 90 -6.28 -10.42 -2.21
C GLY A 90 -7.53 -11.15 -1.77
N HIS A 91 -7.55 -12.49 -1.83
CA HIS A 91 -8.65 -13.30 -1.31
C HIS A 91 -8.98 -12.97 0.15
N PHE A 92 -7.94 -12.87 0.97
CA PHE A 92 -8.10 -12.59 2.40
C PHE A 92 -8.62 -11.17 2.67
N ILE A 93 -8.01 -10.14 2.07
CA ILE A 93 -8.37 -8.74 2.32
C ILE A 93 -9.74 -8.38 1.75
N LEU A 94 -10.09 -8.92 0.58
CA LEU A 94 -11.39 -8.74 -0.05
C LEU A 94 -12.49 -9.59 0.60
N LYS A 95 -12.14 -10.45 1.58
CA LYS A 95 -13.06 -11.32 2.32
C LYS A 95 -13.87 -12.21 1.40
N HIS A 96 -13.22 -12.83 0.42
CA HIS A 96 -13.87 -13.82 -0.42
C HIS A 96 -14.36 -14.99 0.46
N ASP A 97 -15.59 -15.45 0.24
CA ASP A 97 -16.18 -16.53 1.04
C ASP A 97 -15.57 -17.89 0.67
N GLY A 98 -15.05 -18.60 1.67
CA GLY A 98 -14.44 -19.92 1.51
C GLY A 98 -13.34 -20.17 2.54
N ASN A 99 -13.23 -21.41 3.03
CA ASN A 99 -12.15 -21.83 3.94
C ASN A 99 -10.91 -22.32 3.18
N TYR A 100 -11.03 -22.52 1.86
CA TYR A 100 -10.01 -23.07 0.97
C TYR A 100 -10.10 -22.38 -0.40
N PHE A 101 -9.04 -21.71 -0.81
CA PHE A 101 -8.86 -21.18 -2.15
C PHE A 101 -7.64 -21.85 -2.76
N ALA A 102 -7.79 -22.50 -3.90
CA ALA A 102 -6.67 -23.04 -4.65
C ALA A 102 -6.62 -22.28 -5.99
N GLU A 103 -5.61 -21.42 -6.16
CA GLU A 103 -5.31 -20.82 -7.45
C GLU A 103 -4.98 -21.99 -8.39
N SER A 104 -5.87 -22.23 -9.37
CA SER A 104 -5.67 -23.28 -10.37
C SER A 104 -5.85 -22.74 -11.77
N ILE A 105 -5.06 -23.29 -12.69
CA ILE A 105 -5.03 -22.91 -14.11
C ILE A 105 -6.43 -23.03 -14.75
N ASP A 106 -7.27 -23.93 -14.24
CA ASP A 106 -8.59 -24.26 -14.80
C ASP A 106 -9.75 -23.36 -14.30
N ASN A 107 -9.54 -22.51 -13.27
CA ASN A 107 -10.62 -21.71 -12.61
C ASN A 107 -10.52 -20.18 -12.80
N GLN A 108 -9.67 -19.69 -13.70
CA GLN A 108 -9.34 -18.25 -13.85
C GLN A 108 -10.52 -17.34 -14.28
N GLU A 109 -11.64 -17.89 -14.74
CA GLU A 109 -12.84 -17.13 -15.13
C GLU A 109 -13.79 -16.82 -13.96
N ASN A 110 -13.55 -17.39 -12.77
CA ASN A 110 -14.34 -17.09 -11.58
C ASN A 110 -14.16 -15.61 -11.17
N LEU A 111 -15.27 -14.97 -10.79
CA LEU A 111 -15.28 -13.57 -10.35
C LEU A 111 -14.28 -13.32 -9.22
N LEU A 112 -14.23 -14.18 -8.20
CA LEU A 112 -13.34 -14.03 -7.04
C LEU A 112 -11.85 -14.08 -7.44
N GLU A 113 -11.50 -14.96 -8.38
CA GLU A 113 -10.13 -15.06 -8.92
C GLU A 113 -9.74 -13.80 -9.70
N ARG A 114 -10.68 -13.25 -10.49
CA ARG A 114 -10.46 -11.98 -11.19
C ARG A 114 -10.26 -10.83 -10.19
N GLU A 115 -11.03 -10.78 -9.12
CA GLU A 115 -10.88 -9.76 -8.07
C GLU A 115 -9.51 -9.87 -7.38
N ALA A 116 -9.07 -11.08 -7.01
CA ALA A 116 -7.76 -11.32 -6.42
C ALA A 116 -6.60 -10.98 -7.39
N ASN A 117 -6.76 -11.26 -8.69
CA ASN A 117 -5.81 -10.86 -9.72
C ASN A 117 -5.69 -9.33 -9.85
N ILE A 118 -6.81 -8.60 -9.82
CA ILE A 118 -6.80 -7.14 -9.84
C ILE A 118 -6.11 -6.60 -8.59
N PHE A 119 -6.44 -7.13 -7.41
CA PHE A 119 -5.80 -6.75 -6.16
C PHE A 119 -4.28 -6.94 -6.24
N SER A 120 -3.83 -8.13 -6.65
CA SER A 120 -2.41 -8.46 -6.80
C SER A 120 -1.69 -7.50 -7.75
N ALA A 121 -2.28 -7.21 -8.91
CA ALA A 121 -1.72 -6.31 -9.90
C ALA A 121 -1.62 -4.86 -9.38
N VAL A 122 -2.61 -4.38 -8.63
CA VAL A 122 -2.61 -3.02 -8.05
C VAL A 122 -1.61 -2.91 -6.88
N VAL A 123 -1.48 -3.95 -6.06
CA VAL A 123 -0.45 -3.99 -4.99
C VAL A 123 0.95 -4.02 -5.56
N LEU A 124 1.23 -4.89 -6.54
CA LEU A 124 2.57 -5.01 -7.11
C LEU A 124 2.99 -3.77 -7.92
N MET A 125 2.02 -3.14 -8.59
CA MET A 125 2.27 -2.05 -9.52
C MET A 125 1.26 -0.91 -9.30
N PRO A 126 1.38 -0.13 -8.20
CA PRO A 126 0.40 0.91 -7.88
C PRO A 126 0.42 2.07 -8.89
N ASP A 127 -0.72 2.72 -9.15
CA ASP A 127 -0.83 3.77 -10.19
C ASP A 127 0.17 4.91 -9.95
N ILE A 128 0.28 5.37 -8.71
CA ILE A 128 1.21 6.44 -8.33
C ILE A 128 2.68 6.06 -8.52
N VAL A 129 3.00 4.77 -8.33
CA VAL A 129 4.35 4.22 -8.55
C VAL A 129 4.63 4.10 -10.05
N LEU A 130 3.66 3.61 -10.83
CA LEU A 130 3.76 3.55 -12.29
C LEU A 130 3.92 4.96 -12.89
N LEU A 131 3.16 5.95 -12.41
CA LEU A 131 3.32 7.35 -12.82
C LEU A 131 4.74 7.86 -12.49
N SER A 132 5.20 7.63 -11.26
CA SER A 132 6.55 8.03 -10.84
C SER A 132 7.62 7.41 -11.75
N LYS A 133 7.54 6.11 -12.02
CA LYS A 133 8.56 5.37 -12.77
C LYS A 133 8.52 5.66 -14.26
N ILE A 134 7.34 5.62 -14.87
CA ILE A 134 7.16 5.79 -16.32
C ILE A 134 7.35 7.25 -16.70
N TYR A 135 6.60 8.16 -16.09
CA TYR A 135 6.51 9.54 -16.57
C TYR A 135 7.60 10.44 -15.98
N TYR A 136 7.87 10.35 -14.67
CA TYR A 136 8.83 11.25 -14.02
C TYR A 136 10.26 10.73 -14.07
N SER A 137 10.47 9.42 -13.89
CA SER A 137 11.80 8.80 -13.92
C SER A 137 12.21 8.30 -15.30
N CYS A 138 11.29 8.32 -16.26
CA CYS A 138 11.52 7.87 -17.63
C CYS A 138 12.08 6.44 -17.72
N GLU A 139 11.67 5.55 -16.80
CA GLU A 139 12.13 4.16 -16.79
C GLU A 139 11.61 3.42 -18.03
N THR A 140 12.44 2.53 -18.57
CA THR A 140 12.06 1.57 -19.62
C THR A 140 11.18 0.44 -19.07
N PHE A 141 10.43 -0.24 -19.94
CA PHE A 141 9.59 -1.38 -19.54
C PHE A 141 10.37 -2.43 -18.74
N HIS A 142 11.59 -2.77 -19.18
CA HIS A 142 12.45 -3.73 -18.50
C HIS A 142 12.95 -3.27 -17.13
N GLN A 143 13.24 -1.98 -16.96
CA GLN A 143 13.63 -1.43 -15.65
C GLN A 143 12.48 -1.50 -14.64
N ILE A 144 11.24 -1.22 -15.09
CA ILE A 144 10.05 -1.34 -14.24
C ILE A 144 9.79 -2.80 -13.88
N GLN A 145 9.82 -3.70 -14.86
CA GLN A 145 9.65 -5.13 -14.65
C GLN A 145 10.61 -5.66 -13.58
N ASN A 146 11.89 -5.27 -13.68
CA ASN A 146 12.91 -5.73 -12.74
C ASN A 146 12.78 -5.07 -11.36
N SER A 147 12.52 -3.76 -11.30
CA SER A 147 12.44 -3.04 -10.01
C SER A 147 11.19 -3.37 -9.20
N LEU A 148 10.09 -3.73 -9.86
CA LEU A 148 8.86 -4.19 -9.21
C LEU A 148 8.79 -5.72 -9.05
N GLU A 149 9.78 -6.45 -9.54
CA GLU A 149 9.87 -7.92 -9.49
C GLU A 149 8.61 -8.61 -10.04
N VAL A 150 8.13 -8.16 -11.20
CA VAL A 150 6.93 -8.70 -11.88
C VAL A 150 7.28 -9.35 -13.21
N SER A 151 6.38 -10.18 -13.75
CA SER A 151 6.56 -10.75 -15.09
C SER A 151 6.22 -9.72 -16.17
N LYS A 152 6.77 -9.90 -17.39
CA LYS A 152 6.39 -9.11 -18.57
C LYS A 152 4.88 -9.11 -18.79
N GLN A 153 4.25 -10.27 -18.63
CA GLN A 153 2.82 -10.45 -18.82
C GLN A 153 2.01 -9.66 -17.79
N ALA A 154 2.39 -9.72 -16.51
CA ALA A 154 1.70 -8.99 -15.45
C ALA A 154 1.78 -7.47 -15.69
N LEU A 155 2.96 -6.93 -16.03
CA LEU A 155 3.11 -5.50 -16.32
C LEU A 155 2.35 -5.09 -17.59
N PHE A 156 2.34 -5.91 -18.63
CA PHE A 156 1.58 -5.64 -19.85
C PHE A 156 0.08 -5.49 -19.55
N PHE A 157 -0.55 -6.49 -18.94
CA PHE A 157 -1.99 -6.43 -18.65
C PHE A 157 -2.32 -5.34 -17.63
N ARG A 158 -1.46 -5.14 -16.64
CA ARG A 158 -1.60 -4.05 -15.67
C ARG A 158 -1.72 -2.69 -16.34
N LEU A 159 -0.85 -2.39 -17.32
CA LEU A 159 -0.87 -1.12 -18.04
C LEU A 159 -2.09 -0.98 -18.95
N LEU A 160 -2.57 -2.08 -19.56
CA LEU A 160 -3.81 -2.05 -20.35
C LEU A 160 -5.00 -1.69 -19.45
N ASP A 161 -5.18 -2.42 -18.36
CA ASP A 161 -6.35 -2.24 -17.48
C ASP A 161 -6.32 -0.88 -16.78
N PHE A 162 -5.12 -0.43 -16.38
CA PHE A 162 -4.88 0.91 -15.88
C PHE A 162 -5.37 1.99 -16.85
N LEU A 163 -4.85 1.99 -18.07
CA LEU A 163 -5.10 3.06 -19.03
C LEU A 163 -6.54 3.04 -19.53
N ARG A 164 -7.17 1.86 -19.61
CA ARG A 164 -8.60 1.72 -19.96
C ARG A 164 -9.53 2.44 -18.99
N GLU A 165 -9.12 2.62 -17.74
CA GLU A 165 -9.90 3.38 -16.75
C GLU A 165 -10.03 4.86 -17.17
N TYR A 166 -8.97 5.42 -17.76
CA TYR A 166 -8.91 6.82 -18.16
C TYR A 166 -9.27 7.06 -19.63
N TYR A 167 -9.08 6.06 -20.49
CA TYR A 167 -9.20 6.17 -21.95
C TYR A 167 -10.27 5.22 -22.51
N SER A 168 -11.53 5.46 -22.16
CA SER A 168 -12.66 4.64 -22.64
C SER A 168 -12.75 4.63 -24.18
N GLY A 169 -12.86 3.43 -24.78
CA GLY A 169 -13.02 3.25 -26.23
C GLY A 169 -11.73 3.36 -27.05
N LYS A 170 -10.56 3.44 -26.40
CA LYS A 170 -9.25 3.58 -27.04
C LYS A 170 -8.38 2.32 -26.94
N ASP A 171 -8.98 1.14 -26.87
CA ASP A 171 -8.26 -0.13 -26.62
C ASP A 171 -7.08 -0.37 -27.57
N ASN A 172 -7.26 -0.09 -28.87
CA ASN A 172 -6.19 -0.26 -29.86
C ASN A 172 -5.04 0.74 -29.65
N GLU A 173 -5.35 2.00 -29.33
CA GLU A 173 -4.34 3.05 -29.07
C GLU A 173 -3.53 2.71 -27.81
N ILE A 174 -4.22 2.28 -26.76
CA ILE A 174 -3.60 1.84 -25.49
C ILE A 174 -2.70 0.63 -25.74
N LYS A 175 -3.21 -0.40 -26.41
CA LYS A 175 -2.46 -1.63 -26.70
C LYS A 175 -1.19 -1.32 -27.51
N GLN A 176 -1.31 -0.53 -28.56
CA GLN A 176 -0.17 -0.11 -29.37
C GLN A 176 0.85 0.71 -28.56
N ALA A 177 0.40 1.59 -27.68
CA ALA A 177 1.28 2.37 -26.81
C ALA A 177 2.08 1.48 -25.84
N VAL A 178 1.46 0.43 -25.29
CA VAL A 178 2.14 -0.53 -24.40
C VAL A 178 3.08 -1.45 -25.18
N GLU A 179 2.68 -1.94 -26.37
CA GLU A 179 3.54 -2.77 -27.23
C GLU A 179 4.79 -2.01 -27.68
N THR A 180 4.63 -0.76 -28.14
CA THR A 180 5.78 0.09 -28.52
C THR A 180 6.68 0.43 -27.33
N TYR A 181 6.11 0.56 -26.11
CA TYR A 181 6.89 0.75 -24.89
C TYR A 181 7.73 -0.49 -24.53
N ILE A 182 7.20 -1.70 -24.73
CA ILE A 182 7.95 -2.96 -24.59
C ILE A 182 9.13 -3.00 -25.58
N GLU A 183 8.95 -2.47 -26.78
CA GLU A 183 10.00 -2.37 -27.81
C GLU A 183 11.01 -1.25 -27.54
N GLY A 184 10.82 -0.44 -26.48
CA GLY A 184 11.71 0.64 -26.07
C GLY A 184 11.35 2.03 -26.61
N ASN A 185 10.20 2.17 -27.30
CA ASN A 185 9.69 3.46 -27.73
C ASN A 185 8.69 4.02 -26.70
N ASN A 186 9.14 5.02 -25.95
CA ASN A 186 8.39 5.56 -24.81
C ASN A 186 7.43 6.71 -25.17
N ALA A 187 7.41 7.18 -26.41
CA ALA A 187 6.71 8.43 -26.76
C ALA A 187 5.19 8.34 -26.56
N SER A 188 4.57 7.23 -26.97
CA SER A 188 3.13 7.03 -26.86
C SER A 188 2.70 6.85 -25.41
N ILE A 189 3.40 6.00 -24.65
CA ILE A 189 3.07 5.75 -23.25
C ILE A 189 3.27 7.01 -22.40
N TYR A 190 4.29 7.83 -22.66
CA TYR A 190 4.50 9.09 -21.92
C TYR A 190 3.39 10.09 -22.18
N ARG A 191 2.89 10.18 -23.41
CA ARG A 191 1.75 11.04 -23.73
C ARG A 191 0.51 10.61 -22.96
N LEU A 192 0.24 9.30 -22.92
CA LEU A 192 -0.89 8.78 -22.15
C LEU A 192 -0.74 9.10 -20.66
N PHE A 193 0.43 8.89 -20.06
CA PHE A 193 0.64 9.25 -18.66
C PHE A 193 0.60 10.77 -18.41
N HIS A 194 1.02 11.59 -19.37
CA HIS A 194 1.00 13.04 -19.28
C HIS A 194 -0.42 13.56 -19.04
N ASP A 195 -1.41 13.07 -19.79
CA ASP A 195 -2.77 13.63 -19.74
C ASP A 195 -3.53 13.23 -18.46
N ILE A 196 -3.11 12.16 -17.78
CA ILE A 196 -3.79 11.60 -16.60
C ILE A 196 -3.01 11.83 -15.28
N ARG A 197 -1.84 12.48 -15.34
CA ARG A 197 -0.94 12.62 -14.17
C ARG A 197 -1.61 13.31 -12.99
N GLU A 198 -2.39 14.37 -13.24
CA GLU A 198 -2.96 15.20 -12.18
C GLU A 198 -4.01 14.41 -11.42
N GLN A 199 -4.86 13.65 -12.13
CA GLN A 199 -5.88 12.80 -11.52
C GLN A 199 -5.28 11.73 -10.60
N ILE A 200 -4.16 11.12 -10.98
CA ILE A 200 -3.45 10.12 -10.17
C ILE A 200 -2.82 10.77 -8.92
N ILE A 201 -2.20 11.94 -9.10
CA ILE A 201 -1.57 12.68 -8.00
C ILE A 201 -2.64 13.14 -6.99
N GLU A 202 -3.75 13.68 -7.49
CA GLU A 202 -4.89 14.10 -6.67
C GLU A 202 -5.49 12.92 -5.89
N GLU A 203 -5.72 11.76 -6.54
CA GLU A 203 -6.18 10.54 -5.87
C GLU A 203 -5.23 10.14 -4.73
N PHE A 204 -3.91 10.12 -4.98
CA PHE A 204 -2.94 9.76 -3.95
C PHE A 204 -2.83 10.80 -2.83
N HIS A 205 -3.09 12.08 -3.10
CA HIS A 205 -3.07 13.15 -2.10
C HIS A 205 -4.32 13.21 -1.20
N GLN A 206 -5.41 12.55 -1.60
CA GLN A 206 -6.57 12.37 -0.72
C GLN A 206 -6.23 11.55 0.55
N PHE A 207 -5.16 10.74 0.48
CA PHE A 207 -4.67 9.98 1.62
C PHE A 207 -3.69 10.79 2.45
N GLN A 208 -3.89 10.77 3.77
CA GLN A 208 -3.04 11.44 4.74
C GLN A 208 -2.52 10.41 5.75
N PRO A 209 -1.29 10.55 6.28
CA PRO A 209 -0.82 9.69 7.35
C PRO A 209 -1.79 9.78 8.54
N SER A 210 -2.10 8.65 9.17
CA SER A 210 -2.93 8.62 10.37
C SER A 210 -2.30 9.42 11.50
N LEU A 211 -3.12 9.95 12.42
CA LEU A 211 -2.63 10.73 13.57
C LEU A 211 -1.53 10.00 14.34
N ILE A 212 -1.72 8.69 14.56
CA ILE A 212 -0.75 7.83 15.26
C ILE A 212 0.59 7.83 14.51
N ASN A 213 0.58 7.65 13.19
CA ASN A 213 1.82 7.63 12.42
C ASN A 213 2.45 9.01 12.25
N GLN A 214 1.67 10.09 12.16
CA GLN A 214 2.19 11.46 12.23
C GLN A 214 2.95 11.67 13.56
N VAL A 215 2.34 11.28 14.68
CA VAL A 215 2.96 11.35 16.02
C VAL A 215 4.21 10.50 16.08
N LYS A 216 4.17 9.23 15.64
CA LYS A 216 5.33 8.33 15.63
C LYS A 216 6.48 8.88 14.80
N GLN A 217 6.20 9.39 13.59
CA GLN A 217 7.23 9.95 12.73
C GLN A 217 7.88 11.20 13.35
N ARG A 218 7.09 12.11 13.93
CA ARG A 218 7.60 13.31 14.60
C ARG A 218 8.41 12.96 15.84
N VAL A 219 7.89 12.10 16.71
CA VAL A 219 8.58 11.68 17.94
C VAL A 219 9.85 10.87 17.63
N ARG A 220 9.86 10.03 16.59
CA ARG A 220 11.08 9.34 16.15
C ARG A 220 12.17 10.34 15.76
N LYS A 221 11.81 11.39 14.99
CA LYS A 221 12.75 12.42 14.51
C LYS A 221 13.21 13.37 15.63
N VAL A 222 12.30 13.89 16.45
CA VAL A 222 12.56 15.02 17.38
C VAL A 222 12.36 14.64 18.86
N GLY A 223 11.71 13.52 19.15
CA GLY A 223 11.39 13.06 20.50
C GLY A 223 10.15 13.70 21.13
N PHE A 224 9.48 14.61 20.43
CA PHE A 224 8.40 15.44 20.94
C PHE A 224 7.51 15.93 19.81
N VAL A 225 6.20 16.05 20.05
CA VAL A 225 5.22 16.64 19.11
C VAL A 225 4.05 17.26 19.89
N THR A 226 3.46 18.33 19.38
CA THR A 226 2.33 19.01 20.02
C THR A 226 1.12 19.13 19.11
N SER A 227 -0.01 19.55 19.70
CA SER A 227 -1.26 19.81 18.97
C SER A 227 -1.20 20.99 18.01
N GLN A 228 -0.11 21.77 18.00
CA GLN A 228 0.13 22.74 16.92
C GLN A 228 0.47 22.03 15.61
N GLU A 229 1.29 20.98 15.70
CA GLU A 229 1.70 20.19 14.54
C GLU A 229 0.70 19.09 14.21
N CYS A 230 0.08 18.48 15.23
CA CYS A 230 -0.90 17.42 15.09
C CYS A 230 -2.18 17.76 15.86
N PRO A 231 -3.11 18.56 15.31
CA PRO A 231 -4.31 19.03 16.01
C PRO A 231 -5.18 17.92 16.62
N GLY A 232 -5.18 16.73 16.01
CA GLY A 232 -5.88 15.55 16.53
C GLY A 232 -5.45 15.11 17.94
N LEU A 233 -4.30 15.59 18.45
CA LEU A 233 -3.86 15.37 19.83
C LEU A 233 -4.75 16.04 20.87
N LEU A 234 -5.54 17.06 20.52
CA LEU A 234 -6.49 17.67 21.45
C LEU A 234 -7.65 16.73 21.79
N ASN A 235 -7.98 15.79 20.91
CA ASN A 235 -8.95 14.75 21.22
C ASN A 235 -8.27 13.65 22.05
N GLN A 236 -8.64 13.57 23.33
CA GLN A 236 -8.06 12.62 24.28
C GLN A 236 -8.39 11.16 23.98
N ASP A 237 -9.45 10.88 23.21
CA ASP A 237 -9.79 9.50 22.79
C ASP A 237 -8.64 8.86 21.99
N ASN A 238 -7.88 9.69 21.27
CA ASN A 238 -6.72 9.25 20.49
C ASN A 238 -5.53 8.83 21.35
N TRP A 239 -5.46 9.26 22.62
CA TRP A 239 -4.29 9.05 23.47
C TRP A 239 -4.11 7.60 23.86
N LYS A 240 -5.21 6.85 23.99
CA LYS A 240 -5.18 5.43 24.30
C LYS A 240 -4.43 4.67 23.20
N ALA A 241 -4.82 4.89 21.94
CA ALA A 241 -4.19 4.24 20.79
C ALA A 241 -2.71 4.62 20.64
N ILE A 242 -2.33 5.87 20.93
CA ILE A 242 -0.92 6.32 20.90
C ILE A 242 -0.06 5.57 21.94
N LYS A 243 -0.60 5.32 23.14
CA LYS A 243 0.12 4.61 24.21
C LYS A 243 0.22 3.10 23.97
N GLU A 244 -0.84 2.51 23.40
CA GLU A 244 -0.87 1.08 23.05
C GLU A 244 0.16 0.74 21.96
N GLU A 245 0.42 1.67 21.05
CA GLU A 245 1.39 1.50 19.97
C GLU A 245 2.85 1.53 20.42
N ASN A 246 3.18 2.26 21.49
CA ASN A 246 4.53 2.31 22.02
C ASN A 246 4.56 2.72 23.50
N ILE A 247 5.02 1.80 24.35
CA ILE A 247 5.10 1.97 25.81
C ILE A 247 6.03 3.10 26.27
N ASN A 248 6.92 3.58 25.40
CA ASN A 248 7.83 4.68 25.68
C ASN A 248 7.21 6.05 25.43
N LEU A 249 6.07 6.12 24.74
CA LEU A 249 5.36 7.37 24.50
C LEU A 249 4.48 7.74 25.69
N LYS A 250 4.64 8.97 26.17
CA LYS A 250 3.74 9.59 27.13
C LYS A 250 2.95 10.71 26.46
N THR A 251 1.74 10.94 26.95
CA THR A 251 0.84 11.99 26.46
C THR A 251 0.38 12.85 27.64
N TRP A 252 0.26 14.16 27.42
CA TRP A 252 -0.27 15.08 28.42
C TRP A 252 -0.85 16.33 27.76
N LEU A 253 -1.54 17.15 28.55
CA LEU A 253 -2.10 18.43 28.11
C LEU A 253 -1.80 19.52 29.15
N VAL A 254 -1.32 20.66 28.66
CA VAL A 254 -1.18 21.87 29.47
C VAL A 254 -2.29 22.84 29.10
N TYR A 255 -2.88 23.47 30.11
CA TYR A 255 -3.84 24.55 29.96
C TYR A 255 -3.34 25.80 30.68
N ASN A 256 -3.43 26.96 30.03
CA ASN A 256 -3.09 28.25 30.61
C ASN A 256 -3.97 29.36 30.01
N LYS A 257 -4.71 30.09 30.86
CA LYS A 257 -5.52 31.28 30.49
C LYS A 257 -6.38 31.09 29.23
N GLY A 258 -7.15 30.02 29.15
CA GLY A 258 -8.06 29.76 28.03
C GLY A 258 -7.41 29.09 26.82
N LYS A 259 -6.09 28.88 26.80
CA LYS A 259 -5.37 28.14 25.76
C LYS A 259 -4.95 26.76 26.27
N SER A 260 -4.98 25.76 25.40
CA SER A 260 -4.52 24.40 25.69
C SER A 260 -3.58 23.88 24.61
N ILE A 261 -2.57 23.12 25.02
CA ILE A 261 -1.69 22.37 24.11
C ILE A 261 -1.59 20.93 24.60
N ALA A 262 -1.97 19.99 23.73
CA ALA A 262 -1.70 18.56 23.96
C ALA A 262 -0.34 18.22 23.37
N TYR A 263 0.39 17.30 24.00
CA TYR A 263 1.71 16.90 23.54
C TYR A 263 2.03 15.45 23.85
N VAL A 264 2.88 14.87 23.01
CA VAL A 264 3.41 13.51 23.11
C VAL A 264 4.92 13.58 23.12
N TRP A 265 5.56 12.82 24.01
CA TRP A 265 7.02 12.74 24.07
C TRP A 265 7.50 11.33 24.32
N ASP A 266 8.72 11.08 23.87
CA ASP A 266 9.45 9.86 24.19
C ASP A 266 10.11 10.00 25.56
N LYS A 267 9.71 9.17 26.53
CA LYS A 267 10.22 9.21 27.90
C LYS A 267 11.70 8.85 28.01
N GLU A 268 12.28 8.24 26.98
CA GLU A 268 13.72 7.96 26.91
C GLU A 268 14.53 9.18 26.43
N LYS A 269 13.87 10.14 25.76
CA LYS A 269 14.52 11.36 25.23
C LYS A 269 14.29 12.60 26.09
N PHE A 270 13.14 12.70 26.76
CA PHE A 270 12.80 13.83 27.63
C PHE A 270 12.20 13.35 28.94
N SER A 271 12.64 13.95 30.04
CA SER A 271 11.95 13.84 31.32
C SER A 271 10.58 14.52 31.26
N ASP A 272 9.69 14.15 32.18
CA ASP A 272 8.34 14.72 32.27
C ASP A 272 8.39 16.25 32.48
N GLU A 273 9.40 16.75 33.22
CA GLU A 273 9.58 18.17 33.46
C GLU A 273 10.08 18.93 32.21
N GLU A 274 11.05 18.36 31.48
CA GLU A 274 11.54 18.95 30.22
C GLU A 274 10.46 19.00 29.15
N ALA A 275 9.71 17.91 28.99
CA ALA A 275 8.61 17.84 28.03
C ALA A 275 7.52 18.87 28.37
N ARG A 276 7.18 19.00 29.66
CA ARG A 276 6.22 20.00 30.14
C ARG A 276 6.71 21.43 29.88
N LYS A 277 7.96 21.77 30.22
CA LYS A 277 8.53 23.10 29.97
C LYS A 277 8.52 23.46 28.49
N LYS A 278 8.82 22.50 27.60
CA LYS A 278 8.72 22.69 26.14
C LYS A 278 7.29 22.99 25.70
N ALA A 279 6.31 22.23 26.20
CA ALA A 279 4.90 22.45 25.89
C ALA A 279 4.42 23.82 26.38
N GLU A 280 4.77 24.20 27.62
CA GLU A 280 4.45 25.50 28.21
C GLU A 280 5.05 26.66 27.39
N LEU A 281 6.30 26.53 26.93
CA LEU A 281 6.94 27.53 26.08
C LEU A 281 6.19 27.69 24.74
N GLN A 282 5.80 26.59 24.09
CA GLN A 282 5.01 26.67 22.86
C GLN A 282 3.62 27.27 23.09
N LEU A 283 2.98 26.97 24.23
CA LEU A 283 1.68 27.53 24.60
C LEU A 283 1.74 29.05 24.81
N LEU A 284 2.86 29.57 25.34
CA LEU A 284 3.08 31.01 25.50
C LEU A 284 3.26 31.75 24.16
N LEU A 285 3.68 31.04 23.12
CA LEU A 285 3.87 31.59 21.77
C LEU A 285 2.61 31.51 20.89
N MET A 286 1.56 30.83 21.36
CA MET A 286 0.20 30.85 20.76
C MET A 286 -0.55 32.11 21.16
#